data_AF-A0A512JFL2-F1
#
_entry.id   AF-A0A512JFL2-F1
#
_cell.length_a   1.000
_cell.length_b   1.000
_cell.length_c   1.000
_cell.angle_alpha   90.00
_cell.angle_beta   90.00
_cell.angle_gamma   90.00
#
_symmetry.space_group_name_H-M   'P 1'
#
loop_
_entity.id
_entity.type
_entity.pdbx_description
1 polymer ?
#
loop_
_entity_poly.entity_id
_entity_poly.type
_entity_poly.pdbx_seq_one_letter_code
_entity_poly.pdbx_strand_id
1 'polypeptide(L)'
;MILCILAGLFGLLALTGTAFAAGEPPLSALTLVGPAAPVFVARRDACDGADVPDAPARAFRDGAGAVALFGMHYRNRALRGPDLDHLKIDCRVVLDSGERDDPALYDDRSWITATWTDDGRHVAALLHHEYQANEHAGRCRSKAYMECWYNTVLGAASTDAGLSFSRAKPPVVVAGAPFRQEVDQGRHRGFFNPSNIFSDGRYRYFLASTTGWDRPGSDQEHGVCLFRTETPADPASWRAWTGTGFTAAFPDPYRTTGKRMDTCKPVAPFPAPVGAVVRHRGTGAFIAVFMAKAGGRFPQSGFYWTTSRDLLTWDEPRLLLAGGTLYDDPCGAGDGLIAYPSLLDASAQGRNFDDVGDTASLFYATLATKGCEITSNRDLVRRPVAIKVWP
;
A
#
# COMPACT_ATOMS: atom_id res chain seq x y z
N MET A 1 51.69 59.07 -8.35
CA MET A 1 50.54 59.13 -7.43
C MET A 1 50.11 57.69 -7.17
N ILE A 2 50.14 57.29 -5.90
CA ILE A 2 49.95 55.92 -5.40
C ILE A 2 48.49 55.48 -5.62
N LEU A 3 48.24 54.25 -6.08
CA LEU A 3 47.26 53.36 -5.41
C LEU A 3 47.34 51.89 -5.87
N CYS A 4 47.37 51.02 -4.85
CA CYS A 4 47.35 49.57 -4.85
C CYS A 4 46.17 48.95 -5.61
N ILE A 5 46.40 47.80 -6.25
CA ILE A 5 45.35 46.85 -6.61
C ILE A 5 45.61 45.56 -5.84
N LEU A 6 44.73 45.29 -4.88
CA LEU A 6 44.56 44.02 -4.16
C LEU A 6 43.14 43.54 -4.46
N ALA A 7 42.99 42.43 -5.16
CA ALA A 7 41.79 41.59 -5.23
C ALA A 7 42.18 40.35 -6.06
N GLY A 8 42.06 39.10 -5.65
CA GLY A 8 41.33 38.46 -4.58
C GLY A 8 41.06 37.05 -5.11
N LEU A 9 41.87 36.06 -4.70
CA LEU A 9 41.69 34.67 -5.13
C LEU A 9 40.40 34.12 -4.52
N PHE A 10 39.33 34.03 -5.33
CA PHE A 10 38.17 33.21 -4.98
C PHE A 10 38.49 31.75 -5.29
N GLY A 11 38.80 30.98 -4.25
CA GLY A 11 38.86 29.53 -4.33
C GLY A 11 37.46 28.97 -4.56
N LEU A 12 37.24 28.36 -5.72
CA LEU A 12 36.08 27.50 -5.95
C LEU A 12 36.20 26.26 -5.04
N LEU A 13 35.54 26.26 -3.90
CA LEU A 13 35.19 25.03 -3.21
C LEU A 13 34.11 24.32 -4.03
N ALA A 14 34.53 23.38 -4.88
CA ALA A 14 33.63 22.41 -5.45
C ALA A 14 33.08 21.54 -4.31
N LEU A 15 31.84 21.81 -3.90
CA LEU A 15 31.02 20.86 -3.15
C LEU A 15 30.78 19.66 -4.06
N THR A 16 31.69 18.69 -4.01
CA THR A 16 31.46 17.36 -4.56
C THR A 16 30.36 16.73 -3.72
N GLY A 17 29.11 16.94 -4.13
CA GLY A 17 27.99 16.12 -3.66
C GLY A 17 28.37 14.68 -3.96
N THR A 18 28.53 13.88 -2.92
CA THR A 18 28.68 12.43 -3.03
C THR A 18 27.42 11.92 -3.70
N ALA A 19 27.50 11.67 -5.01
CA ALA A 19 26.54 10.83 -5.68
C ALA A 19 26.63 9.47 -4.97
N PHE A 20 25.61 9.13 -4.19
CA PHE A 20 25.45 7.76 -3.70
C PHE A 20 25.33 6.91 -4.96
N ALA A 21 26.39 6.14 -5.27
CA ALA A 21 26.28 5.07 -6.24
C ALA A 21 25.12 4.18 -5.76
N ALA A 22 24.10 4.02 -6.59
CA ALA A 22 23.02 3.09 -6.31
C ALA A 22 23.66 1.71 -6.13
N GLY A 23 23.64 1.21 -4.89
CA GLY A 23 24.21 -0.09 -4.59
C GLY A 23 23.41 -1.16 -5.30
N GLU A 24 24.10 -2.14 -5.91
CA GLU A 24 23.41 -3.29 -6.49
C GLU A 24 22.45 -3.91 -5.47
N PRO A 25 21.22 -4.29 -5.90
CA PRO A 25 20.27 -4.96 -5.03
C PRO A 25 20.91 -6.17 -4.34
N PRO A 26 20.64 -6.42 -3.05
CA PRO A 26 21.21 -7.55 -2.36
C PRO A 26 20.53 -8.83 -2.86
N LEU A 27 21.31 -9.90 -3.03
CA LEU A 27 20.75 -11.23 -3.20
C LEU A 27 19.95 -11.60 -1.94
N SER A 28 18.81 -12.26 -2.12
CA SER A 28 17.96 -12.74 -1.03
C SER A 28 17.22 -14.01 -1.38
N ALA A 29 16.88 -14.78 -0.34
CA ALA A 29 16.07 -15.98 -0.43
C ALA A 29 14.97 -15.94 0.63
N LEU A 30 13.72 -16.07 0.19
CA LEU A 30 12.57 -16.30 1.06
C LEU A 30 12.05 -17.71 0.79
N THR A 31 11.83 -18.49 1.84
CA THR A 31 11.37 -19.88 1.73
C THR A 31 10.20 -20.12 2.67
N LEU A 32 9.10 -20.64 2.15
CA LEU A 32 7.95 -21.03 2.95
C LEU A 32 8.27 -22.28 3.77
N VAL A 33 7.95 -22.24 5.06
CA VAL A 33 8.22 -23.33 6.01
C VAL A 33 6.89 -23.87 6.53
N GLY A 34 6.71 -25.20 6.45
CA GLY A 34 5.50 -25.87 6.93
C GLY A 34 4.23 -25.51 6.16
N PRO A 35 3.05 -25.94 6.64
CA PRO A 35 1.75 -25.60 6.05
C PRO A 35 1.28 -24.19 6.46
N ALA A 36 0.29 -23.66 5.73
CA ALA A 36 -0.43 -22.46 6.16
C ALA A 36 -1.36 -22.77 7.35
N ALA A 37 -1.53 -21.80 8.25
CA ALA A 37 -2.43 -21.86 9.39
C ALA A 37 -3.50 -20.76 9.28
N PRO A 38 -4.76 -21.05 9.65
CA PRO A 38 -5.83 -20.05 9.63
C PRO A 38 -5.61 -18.99 10.71
N VAL A 39 -5.88 -17.73 10.35
CA VAL A 39 -5.94 -16.58 11.27
C VAL A 39 -7.39 -16.13 11.45
N PHE A 40 -8.16 -16.12 10.36
CA PHE A 40 -9.58 -15.82 10.34
C PHE A 40 -10.28 -16.69 9.30
N VAL A 41 -11.40 -17.30 9.69
CA VAL A 41 -12.23 -18.14 8.82
C VAL A 41 -13.60 -17.49 8.69
N ALA A 42 -13.95 -16.97 7.51
CA ALA A 42 -15.14 -16.12 7.34
C ALA A 42 -16.44 -16.78 7.82
N ARG A 43 -16.63 -18.07 7.50
CA ARG A 43 -17.82 -18.82 7.90
C ARG A 43 -17.97 -19.04 9.41
N ARG A 44 -16.86 -18.96 10.15
CA ARG A 44 -16.82 -19.22 11.60
C ARG A 44 -16.76 -17.92 12.39
N ASP A 45 -15.96 -16.97 11.93
CA ASP A 45 -15.51 -15.85 12.72
C ASP A 45 -16.22 -14.53 12.38
N ALA A 46 -16.82 -14.39 11.18
CA ALA A 46 -17.44 -13.14 10.76
C ALA A 46 -18.55 -12.68 11.73
N CYS A 47 -18.63 -11.37 11.96
CA CYS A 47 -19.58 -10.75 12.87
C CYS A 47 -20.99 -10.69 12.25
N ASP A 48 -21.09 -10.30 10.98
CA ASP A 48 -22.35 -10.17 10.24
C ASP A 48 -22.28 -10.72 8.82
N GLY A 49 -21.31 -11.61 8.56
CA GLY A 49 -21.13 -12.30 7.27
C GLY A 49 -20.50 -11.45 6.16
N ALA A 50 -20.25 -10.16 6.40
CA ALA A 50 -19.55 -9.26 5.48
C ALA A 50 -18.03 -9.14 5.77
N ASP A 51 -17.56 -9.70 6.89
CA ASP A 51 -16.14 -9.66 7.27
C ASP A 51 -15.34 -10.62 6.41
N VAL A 52 -14.72 -10.09 5.35
CA VAL A 52 -13.90 -10.86 4.42
C VAL A 52 -12.56 -10.16 4.23
N PRO A 53 -11.43 -10.90 4.15
CA PRO A 53 -10.15 -10.33 3.74
C PRO A 53 -10.25 -9.75 2.33
N ASP A 54 -9.99 -8.45 2.24
CA ASP A 54 -10.08 -7.70 0.99
C ASP A 54 -8.98 -6.62 0.83
N ALA A 55 -7.95 -6.70 1.69
CA ALA A 55 -6.73 -5.91 1.56
C ALA A 55 -5.56 -6.66 2.25
N PRO A 56 -4.30 -6.30 1.97
CA PRO A 56 -3.17 -6.90 2.66
C PRO A 56 -3.23 -6.65 4.17
N ALA A 57 -2.83 -7.66 4.96
CA ALA A 57 -2.84 -7.56 6.41
C ALA A 57 -1.89 -6.44 6.90
N ARG A 58 -2.41 -5.50 7.70
CA ARG A 58 -1.68 -4.37 8.30
C ARG A 58 -1.82 -4.39 9.80
N ALA A 59 -0.71 -4.43 10.53
CA ALA A 59 -0.76 -4.49 11.98
C ALA A 59 0.02 -3.35 12.62
N PHE A 60 -0.41 -2.94 13.80
CA PHE A 60 0.42 -2.18 14.72
C PHE A 60 0.25 -2.66 16.17
N ARG A 61 1.23 -2.34 17.03
CA ARG A 61 1.17 -2.54 18.49
C ARG A 61 0.72 -1.26 19.18
N ASP A 62 -0.33 -1.36 19.99
CA ASP A 62 -0.83 -0.27 20.82
C ASP A 62 0.11 0.06 21.99
N GLY A 63 -0.25 1.07 22.80
CA GLY A 63 0.54 1.50 23.95
C GLY A 63 0.82 0.40 24.99
N ALA A 64 -0.03 -0.64 25.06
CA ALA A 64 0.12 -1.79 25.94
C ALA A 64 0.87 -2.97 25.27
N GLY A 65 1.20 -2.85 23.99
CA GLY A 65 1.87 -3.89 23.20
C GLY A 65 0.93 -4.87 22.52
N ALA A 66 -0.39 -4.74 22.71
CA ALA A 66 -1.37 -5.58 22.04
C ALA A 66 -1.49 -5.19 20.56
N VAL A 67 -1.87 -6.15 19.73
CA VAL A 67 -1.91 -5.99 18.28
C VAL A 67 -3.31 -5.63 17.80
N ALA A 68 -3.39 -4.65 16.90
CA ALA A 68 -4.54 -4.41 16.04
C ALA A 68 -4.15 -4.68 14.58
N LEU A 69 -4.89 -5.53 13.89
CA LEU A 69 -4.67 -5.91 12.50
C LEU A 69 -5.89 -5.55 11.63
N PHE A 70 -5.63 -4.89 10.50
CA PHE A 70 -6.59 -4.50 9.46
C PHE A 70 -6.26 -5.24 8.16
N GLY A 71 -7.16 -5.17 7.17
CA GLY A 71 -7.06 -5.95 5.92
C GLY A 71 -8.36 -6.64 5.51
N MET A 72 -9.45 -6.34 6.21
CA MET A 72 -10.76 -6.94 5.97
C MET A 72 -11.55 -6.12 4.95
N HIS A 73 -12.85 -5.98 5.15
CA HIS A 73 -13.81 -5.34 4.26
C HIS A 73 -13.86 -3.80 4.42
N TYR A 74 -14.54 -3.09 3.50
CA TYR A 74 -14.74 -1.63 3.57
C TYR A 74 -15.59 -1.17 4.76
N ARG A 75 -16.27 -2.12 5.42
CA ARG A 75 -16.80 -1.93 6.77
C ARG A 75 -15.70 -2.30 7.75
N ASN A 76 -14.83 -1.34 8.04
CA ASN A 76 -13.55 -1.63 8.66
C ASN A 76 -13.74 -2.10 10.10
N ARG A 77 -13.25 -3.30 10.36
CA ARG A 77 -13.09 -3.90 11.69
C ARG A 77 -11.64 -4.35 11.85
N ALA A 78 -11.20 -4.45 13.10
CA ALA A 78 -9.86 -4.91 13.41
C ALA A 78 -9.90 -6.34 13.98
N LEU A 79 -8.90 -7.15 13.63
CA LEU A 79 -8.53 -8.28 14.46
C LEU A 79 -7.65 -7.78 15.61
N ARG A 80 -7.93 -8.20 16.83
CA ARG A 80 -7.23 -7.77 18.04
C ARG A 80 -6.79 -8.97 18.86
N GLY A 81 -5.64 -8.83 19.51
CA GLY A 81 -5.05 -9.89 20.33
C GLY A 81 -3.78 -9.41 21.05
N PRO A 82 -3.25 -10.17 22.01
CA PRO A 82 -1.98 -9.83 22.66
C PRO A 82 -0.79 -9.88 21.69
N ASP A 83 -0.87 -10.68 20.62
CA ASP A 83 0.17 -10.87 19.62
C ASP A 83 -0.44 -11.32 18.28
N LEU A 84 0.40 -11.59 17.27
CA LEU A 84 -0.03 -12.06 15.94
C LEU A 84 -0.59 -13.50 15.94
N ASP A 85 -0.34 -14.30 16.97
CA ASP A 85 -0.78 -15.69 17.11
C ASP A 85 -2.18 -15.80 17.71
N HIS A 86 -2.60 -14.78 18.48
CA HIS A 86 -3.82 -14.79 19.27
C HIS A 86 -4.81 -13.70 18.86
N LEU A 87 -4.97 -13.49 17.55
CA LEU A 87 -5.89 -12.51 16.98
C LEU A 87 -7.34 -13.02 16.89
N LYS A 88 -8.30 -12.17 17.22
CA LYS A 88 -9.74 -12.40 17.01
C LYS A 88 -10.39 -11.15 16.44
N ILE A 89 -11.41 -11.31 15.60
CA ILE A 89 -12.17 -10.16 15.10
C ILE A 89 -12.85 -9.42 16.26
N ASP A 90 -12.68 -8.10 16.32
CA ASP A 90 -13.48 -7.20 17.16
C ASP A 90 -14.63 -6.68 16.30
N CYS A 91 -15.87 -6.99 16.70
CA CYS A 91 -17.06 -6.62 15.93
C CYS A 91 -17.38 -5.13 15.91
N ARG A 92 -16.61 -4.30 16.65
CA ARG A 92 -16.65 -2.84 16.54
C ARG A 92 -16.23 -2.39 15.13
N VAL A 93 -17.11 -1.67 14.46
CA VAL A 93 -16.77 -0.92 13.24
C VAL A 93 -15.93 0.28 13.64
N VAL A 94 -14.70 0.35 13.14
CA VAL A 94 -13.73 1.41 13.47
C VAL A 94 -13.74 2.54 12.45
N LEU A 95 -14.17 2.27 11.21
CA LEU A 95 -14.36 3.24 10.14
C LEU A 95 -15.41 2.70 9.19
N ASP A 96 -16.49 3.45 9.04
CA ASP A 96 -17.58 3.07 8.12
C ASP A 96 -17.40 3.71 6.74
N SER A 97 -18.11 3.14 5.77
CA SER A 97 -18.22 3.67 4.41
C SER A 97 -19.59 4.31 4.26
N GLY A 98 -19.66 5.62 3.96
CA GLY A 98 -20.92 6.34 3.88
C GLY A 98 -21.74 6.08 2.61
N GLU A 99 -21.13 5.47 1.59
CA GLU A 99 -21.72 5.16 0.27
C GLU A 99 -22.44 6.38 -0.34
N ARG A 100 -21.83 7.56 -0.20
CA ARG A 100 -22.38 8.84 -0.66
C ARG A 100 -22.20 9.01 -2.17
N ASP A 101 -23.26 9.50 -2.82
CA ASP A 101 -23.31 9.70 -4.27
C ASP A 101 -22.46 10.90 -4.74
N ASP A 102 -22.21 11.89 -3.88
CA ASP A 102 -21.36 13.04 -4.19
C ASP A 102 -19.87 12.67 -4.08
N PRO A 103 -19.12 12.59 -5.19
CA PRO A 103 -17.73 12.19 -5.18
C PRO A 103 -16.81 13.20 -4.48
N ALA A 104 -17.22 14.47 -4.35
CA ALA A 104 -16.43 15.49 -3.65
C ALA A 104 -16.40 15.27 -2.12
N LEU A 105 -17.28 14.41 -1.59
CA LEU A 105 -17.30 14.04 -0.17
C LEU A 105 -16.28 12.98 0.19
N TYR A 106 -15.74 12.22 -0.78
CA TYR A 106 -14.79 11.12 -0.52
C TYR A 106 -15.30 10.14 0.56
N ASP A 107 -16.59 9.80 0.47
CA ASP A 107 -17.29 8.99 1.46
C ASP A 107 -18.13 7.90 0.81
N ASP A 108 -17.51 7.21 -0.14
CA ASP A 108 -18.03 5.95 -0.68
C ASP A 108 -17.33 4.79 0.04
N ARG A 109 -16.83 3.75 -0.65
CA ARG A 109 -16.21 2.59 0.00
C ARG A 109 -14.74 2.84 0.34
N SER A 110 -14.34 2.60 1.58
CA SER A 110 -12.96 2.82 2.04
C SER A 110 -12.41 1.67 2.87
N TRP A 111 -11.16 1.31 2.63
CA TRP A 111 -10.42 0.30 3.39
C TRP A 111 -9.22 0.94 4.06
N ILE A 112 -9.00 0.65 5.34
CA ILE A 112 -7.75 0.97 6.04
C ILE A 112 -6.66 0.04 5.50
N THR A 113 -5.77 0.59 4.69
CA THR A 113 -4.77 -0.18 3.93
C THR A 113 -3.34 0.13 4.34
N ALA A 114 -3.12 1.13 5.18
CA ALA A 114 -1.86 1.33 5.86
C ALA A 114 -2.08 2.04 7.19
N THR A 115 -1.28 1.73 8.20
CA THR A 115 -1.28 2.43 9.49
C THR A 115 0.14 2.79 9.90
N TRP A 116 0.29 3.86 10.68
CA TRP A 116 1.55 4.24 11.32
C TRP A 116 1.28 4.82 12.70
N THR A 117 2.02 4.37 13.71
CA THR A 117 2.03 4.97 15.04
C THR A 117 3.43 4.92 15.65
N ASP A 118 3.81 6.00 16.32
CA ASP A 118 5.05 6.05 17.12
C ASP A 118 4.77 5.72 18.60
N ASP A 119 3.54 5.96 19.09
CA ASP A 119 3.19 5.83 20.51
C ASP A 119 2.16 4.73 20.83
N GLY A 120 1.55 4.12 19.81
CA GLY A 120 0.52 3.09 19.97
C GLY A 120 -0.85 3.64 20.36
N ARG A 121 -1.05 4.97 20.36
CA ARG A 121 -2.33 5.63 20.67
C ARG A 121 -2.82 6.51 19.52
N HIS A 122 -1.94 7.33 18.98
CA HIS A 122 -2.21 8.15 17.81
C HIS A 122 -1.77 7.38 16.57
N VAL A 123 -2.73 7.05 15.72
CA VAL A 123 -2.50 6.20 14.55
C VAL A 123 -2.88 6.99 13.31
N ALA A 124 -1.90 7.27 12.46
CA ALA A 124 -2.14 7.73 11.10
C ALA A 124 -2.57 6.54 10.23
N ALA A 125 -3.46 6.77 9.29
CA ALA A 125 -3.90 5.75 8.35
C ALA A 125 -3.99 6.28 6.92
N LEU A 126 -3.70 5.40 5.96
CA LEU A 126 -4.00 5.60 4.55
C LEU A 126 -5.20 4.72 4.18
N LEU A 127 -6.13 5.33 3.47
CA LEU A 127 -7.32 4.67 2.98
C LEU A 127 -7.18 4.40 1.49
N HIS A 128 -7.55 3.19 1.07
CA HIS A 128 -7.93 2.91 -0.30
C HIS A 128 -9.39 3.32 -0.43
N HIS A 129 -9.68 4.40 -1.15
CA HIS A 129 -11.06 4.90 -1.33
C HIS A 129 -11.53 4.65 -2.75
N GLU A 130 -12.59 3.88 -2.87
CA GLU A 130 -13.26 3.60 -4.14
C GLU A 130 -14.54 4.41 -4.22
N TYR A 131 -14.62 5.27 -5.24
CA TYR A 131 -15.89 5.78 -5.73
C TYR A 131 -16.41 4.84 -6.83
N GLN A 132 -17.45 4.08 -6.50
CA GLN A 132 -18.04 3.08 -7.38
C GLN A 132 -19.21 3.70 -8.16
N ALA A 133 -18.89 4.53 -9.15
CA ALA A 133 -19.88 5.34 -9.86
C ALA A 133 -21.00 4.53 -10.56
N ASN A 134 -20.81 3.22 -10.79
CA ASN A 134 -21.84 2.32 -11.32
C ASN A 134 -23.02 2.12 -10.34
N GLU A 135 -22.77 2.21 -9.04
CA GLU A 135 -23.76 2.06 -7.97
C GLU A 135 -24.59 3.34 -7.75
N HIS A 136 -24.14 4.47 -8.30
CA HIS A 136 -24.77 5.78 -8.10
C HIS A 136 -25.49 6.25 -9.38
N ALA A 137 -26.80 6.49 -9.29
CA ALA A 137 -27.61 6.88 -10.44
C ALA A 137 -27.08 8.15 -11.13
N GLY A 138 -26.84 8.09 -12.44
CA GLY A 138 -26.37 9.23 -13.24
C GLY A 138 -24.89 9.58 -13.08
N ARG A 139 -24.12 8.84 -12.27
CA ARG A 139 -22.69 9.14 -12.02
C ARG A 139 -21.74 8.45 -12.98
N CYS A 140 -22.16 7.36 -13.63
CA CYS A 140 -21.39 6.68 -14.66
C CYS A 140 -22.20 6.44 -15.94
N ARG A 141 -21.53 6.56 -17.09
CA ARG A 141 -22.09 6.22 -18.42
C ARG A 141 -22.28 4.71 -18.64
N SER A 142 -21.72 3.88 -17.75
CA SER A 142 -21.74 2.42 -17.81
C SER A 142 -22.29 1.84 -16.51
N LYS A 143 -22.69 0.58 -16.57
CA LYS A 143 -23.04 -0.23 -15.39
C LYS A 143 -21.94 -1.21 -15.00
N ALA A 144 -20.88 -1.32 -15.80
CA ALA A 144 -19.75 -2.19 -15.49
C ALA A 144 -18.87 -1.54 -14.41
N TYR A 145 -18.65 -2.26 -13.31
CA TYR A 145 -17.84 -1.81 -12.17
C TYR A 145 -16.48 -1.23 -12.60
N MET A 146 -15.70 -2.03 -13.35
CA MET A 146 -14.37 -1.63 -13.81
C MET A 146 -14.40 -0.35 -14.64
N GLU A 147 -15.45 -0.11 -15.43
CA GLU A 147 -15.56 1.09 -16.24
C GLU A 147 -15.81 2.35 -15.41
N CYS A 148 -16.32 2.21 -14.20
CA CYS A 148 -16.81 3.28 -13.33
C CYS A 148 -15.97 3.50 -12.05
N TRP A 149 -15.06 2.56 -11.74
CA TRP A 149 -14.19 2.63 -10.56
C TRP A 149 -13.23 3.82 -10.55
N TYR A 150 -13.43 4.79 -9.68
CA TYR A 150 -12.53 5.94 -9.50
C TYR A 150 -11.90 5.89 -8.11
N ASN A 151 -10.57 5.89 -8.02
CA ASN A 151 -9.86 5.59 -6.78
C ASN A 151 -8.96 6.74 -6.33
N THR A 152 -8.91 6.93 -5.02
CA THR A 152 -8.10 7.95 -4.35
C THR A 152 -7.49 7.36 -3.09
N VAL A 153 -6.25 7.76 -2.78
CA VAL A 153 -5.65 7.51 -1.46
C VAL A 153 -5.98 8.68 -0.55
N LEU A 154 -6.62 8.41 0.58
CA LEU A 154 -7.03 9.43 1.56
C LEU A 154 -6.29 9.26 2.89
N GLY A 155 -6.18 10.36 3.63
CA GLY A 155 -5.73 10.35 5.02
C GLY A 155 -6.88 10.12 6.01
N ALA A 156 -6.62 9.30 7.03
CA ALA A 156 -7.44 9.17 8.23
C ALA A 156 -6.56 9.09 9.49
N ALA A 157 -7.16 9.29 10.65
CA ALA A 157 -6.45 9.21 11.92
C ALA A 157 -7.33 8.64 13.04
N SER A 158 -6.66 8.00 14.00
CA SER A 158 -7.21 7.58 15.28
C SER A 158 -6.43 8.22 16.42
N THR A 159 -7.12 8.57 17.50
CA THR A 159 -6.53 9.08 18.75
C THR A 159 -6.74 8.12 19.93
N ASP A 160 -7.27 6.93 19.65
CA ASP A 160 -7.75 5.93 20.61
C ASP A 160 -7.23 4.52 20.30
N ALA A 161 -5.99 4.41 19.81
CA ALA A 161 -5.33 3.15 19.48
C ALA A 161 -6.09 2.31 18.44
N GLY A 162 -6.67 3.00 17.45
CA GLY A 162 -7.42 2.40 16.35
C GLY A 162 -8.77 1.81 16.76
N LEU A 163 -9.36 2.25 17.88
CA LEU A 163 -10.73 1.86 18.27
C LEU A 163 -11.77 2.64 17.46
N SER A 164 -11.40 3.82 16.94
CA SER A 164 -12.13 4.57 15.92
C SER A 164 -11.16 5.35 15.04
N PHE A 165 -11.50 5.50 13.77
CA PHE A 165 -10.80 6.36 12.82
C PHE A 165 -11.75 7.42 12.28
N SER A 166 -11.20 8.59 12.01
CA SER A 166 -11.92 9.70 11.39
C SER A 166 -11.13 10.27 10.22
N ARG A 167 -11.85 10.77 9.23
CA ARG A 167 -11.29 11.58 8.15
C ARG A 167 -11.34 13.05 8.56
N ALA A 168 -10.37 13.83 8.09
CA ALA A 168 -10.46 15.29 8.20
C ALA A 168 -11.74 15.81 7.50
N LYS A 169 -12.18 17.01 7.87
CA LYS A 169 -13.30 17.70 7.23
C LYS A 169 -12.80 19.06 6.70
N PRO A 170 -12.60 19.23 5.38
CA PRO A 170 -12.77 18.23 4.32
C PRO A 170 -11.75 17.07 4.37
N PRO A 171 -12.05 15.89 3.78
CA PRO A 171 -11.08 14.80 3.65
C PRO A 171 -9.84 15.24 2.87
N VAL A 172 -8.67 14.75 3.27
CA VAL A 172 -7.38 15.07 2.64
C VAL A 172 -7.01 14.00 1.64
N VAL A 173 -6.82 14.41 0.38
CA VAL A 173 -6.28 13.58 -0.70
C VAL A 173 -4.76 13.48 -0.55
N VAL A 174 -4.27 12.26 -0.43
CA VAL A 174 -2.84 11.93 -0.39
C VAL A 174 -2.33 11.67 -1.81
N ALA A 175 -3.11 10.91 -2.59
CA ALA A 175 -2.84 10.63 -4.00
C ALA A 175 -4.15 10.49 -4.78
N GLY A 176 -4.27 11.16 -5.92
CA GLY A 176 -5.47 11.15 -6.75
C GLY A 176 -5.16 11.55 -8.19
N ALA A 177 -6.10 11.28 -9.11
CA ALA A 177 -5.98 11.74 -10.49
C ALA A 177 -6.21 13.27 -10.60
N PRO A 178 -5.68 13.94 -11.65
CA PRO A 178 -5.81 15.38 -11.82
C PRO A 178 -7.15 15.87 -12.36
N PHE A 179 -8.13 14.98 -12.39
CA PHE A 179 -9.44 15.20 -12.96
C PHE A 179 -10.51 14.56 -12.08
N ARG A 180 -11.76 14.97 -12.26
CA ARG A 180 -12.90 14.44 -11.50
C ARG A 180 -13.37 13.11 -12.10
N GLN A 181 -14.18 12.38 -11.35
CA GLN A 181 -14.60 11.01 -11.70
C GLN A 181 -15.35 10.91 -13.04
N GLU A 182 -15.98 12.00 -13.49
CA GLU A 182 -16.70 12.06 -14.77
C GLU A 182 -15.78 11.92 -15.98
N VAL A 183 -14.48 12.16 -15.79
CA VAL A 183 -13.49 12.22 -16.86
C VAL A 183 -12.93 10.82 -17.15
N ASP A 184 -12.83 10.48 -18.44
CA ASP A 184 -12.27 9.21 -18.95
C ASP A 184 -12.89 7.94 -18.34
N GLN A 185 -14.20 7.96 -18.13
CA GLN A 185 -14.95 6.75 -17.79
C GLN A 185 -14.75 5.67 -18.87
N GLY A 186 -14.87 4.39 -18.48
CA GLY A 186 -14.59 3.23 -19.32
C GLY A 186 -13.47 2.30 -18.86
N ARG A 187 -12.70 2.61 -17.80
CA ARG A 187 -11.47 1.86 -17.48
C ARG A 187 -10.74 2.02 -16.12
N HIS A 188 -11.27 2.00 -14.90
CA HIS A 188 -10.55 2.30 -13.63
C HIS A 188 -9.50 3.47 -13.61
N ARG A 189 -9.62 4.45 -12.70
CA ARG A 189 -8.69 5.61 -12.70
C ARG A 189 -8.24 5.99 -11.31
N GLY A 190 -7.01 6.47 -11.21
CA GLY A 190 -6.46 7.07 -10.00
C GLY A 190 -5.36 6.24 -9.36
N PHE A 191 -5.23 6.38 -8.04
CA PHE A 191 -4.24 5.66 -7.24
C PHE A 191 -4.90 4.58 -6.38
N PHE A 192 -4.26 3.43 -6.27
CA PHE A 192 -4.84 2.21 -5.72
C PHE A 192 -3.88 1.55 -4.74
N ASN A 193 -4.48 0.89 -3.75
CA ASN A 193 -3.85 -0.14 -2.90
C ASN A 193 -2.49 0.28 -2.33
N PRO A 194 -2.46 1.21 -1.37
CA PRO A 194 -1.25 1.49 -0.61
C PRO A 194 -0.60 0.22 -0.03
N SER A 195 0.73 0.15 -0.09
CA SER A 195 1.52 -0.77 0.74
C SER A 195 1.33 -0.45 2.23
N ASN A 196 2.00 -1.17 3.12
CA ASN A 196 2.17 -0.68 4.49
C ASN A 196 2.99 0.62 4.48
N ILE A 197 2.90 1.38 5.57
CA ILE A 197 3.86 2.42 5.84
C ILE A 197 5.08 1.77 6.51
N PHE A 198 6.27 2.10 6.04
CA PHE A 198 7.54 1.59 6.57
C PHE A 198 8.57 2.70 6.76
N SER A 199 9.50 2.49 7.69
CA SER A 199 10.49 3.50 8.05
C SER A 199 11.87 3.29 7.41
N ASP A 200 12.52 4.43 7.14
CA ASP A 200 13.97 4.50 6.95
C ASP A 200 14.48 5.83 7.50
N GLY A 201 15.23 5.74 8.60
CA GLY A 201 15.65 6.90 9.39
C GLY A 201 14.47 7.79 9.82
N ARG A 202 14.55 9.08 9.48
CA ARG A 202 13.51 10.08 9.80
C ARG A 202 12.28 9.99 8.89
N TYR A 203 12.36 9.25 7.80
CA TYR A 203 11.31 9.21 6.80
C TYR A 203 10.43 7.97 6.97
N ARG A 204 9.21 8.09 6.48
CA ARG A 204 8.24 7.03 6.27
C ARG A 204 7.86 6.98 4.81
N TYR A 205 7.60 5.78 4.33
CA TYR A 205 7.34 5.52 2.93
C TYR A 205 6.11 4.65 2.76
N PHE A 206 5.45 4.79 1.61
CA PHE A 206 4.52 3.79 1.10
C PHE A 206 4.61 3.74 -0.43
N LEU A 207 4.13 2.66 -1.02
CA LEU A 207 3.97 2.48 -2.46
C LEU A 207 2.48 2.47 -2.81
N ALA A 208 2.08 3.09 -3.91
CA ALA A 208 0.73 2.98 -4.44
C ALA A 208 0.75 2.85 -5.96
N SER A 209 -0.12 2.01 -6.52
CA SER A 209 -0.26 1.88 -7.96
C SER A 209 -1.06 3.04 -8.54
N THR A 210 -0.70 3.49 -9.73
CA THR A 210 -1.50 4.38 -10.55
C THR A 210 -1.84 3.73 -11.87
N THR A 211 -3.05 3.99 -12.35
CA THR A 211 -3.55 3.49 -13.64
C THR A 211 -2.98 4.25 -14.84
N GLY A 212 -2.24 5.34 -14.58
CA GLY A 212 -1.76 6.27 -15.60
C GLY A 212 -2.85 7.09 -16.26
N TRP A 213 -2.45 8.13 -17.00
CA TRP A 213 -3.30 8.97 -17.84
C TRP A 213 -2.46 9.87 -18.76
N ASP A 214 -3.03 10.23 -19.90
CA ASP A 214 -2.43 11.19 -20.84
C ASP A 214 -3.14 12.54 -20.69
N ARG A 215 -2.42 13.52 -20.15
CA ARG A 215 -2.89 14.88 -19.87
C ARG A 215 -1.76 15.85 -20.16
N PRO A 216 -1.88 16.74 -21.16
CA PRO A 216 -0.81 17.66 -21.52
C PRO A 216 -0.21 18.41 -20.31
N GLY A 217 1.05 18.10 -20.00
CA GLY A 217 1.78 18.71 -18.88
C GLY A 217 1.48 18.11 -17.50
N SER A 218 0.86 16.93 -17.45
CA SER A 218 0.57 16.12 -16.26
C SER A 218 0.47 14.63 -16.63
N ASP A 219 1.11 14.20 -17.72
CA ASP A 219 1.09 12.82 -18.22
C ASP A 219 1.70 11.86 -17.18
N GLN A 220 0.93 10.86 -16.77
CA GLN A 220 1.32 9.90 -15.75
C GLN A 220 1.45 8.51 -16.36
N GLU A 221 2.64 7.93 -16.27
CA GLU A 221 2.86 6.53 -16.61
C GLU A 221 2.09 5.62 -15.64
N HIS A 222 1.51 4.54 -16.15
CA HIS A 222 0.99 3.45 -15.33
C HIS A 222 2.14 2.76 -14.57
N GLY A 223 1.92 2.44 -13.29
CA GLY A 223 2.88 1.67 -12.51
C GLY A 223 2.75 1.94 -11.01
N VAL A 224 3.80 1.67 -10.24
CA VAL A 224 3.82 1.88 -8.79
C VAL A 224 4.64 3.11 -8.46
N CYS A 225 4.10 4.03 -7.68
CA CYS A 225 4.81 5.22 -7.22
C CYS A 225 5.21 5.12 -5.75
N LEU A 226 6.44 5.55 -5.44
CA LEU A 226 6.98 5.61 -4.09
C LEU A 226 6.70 6.99 -3.49
N PHE A 227 6.10 7.01 -2.31
CA PHE A 227 5.77 8.19 -1.54
C PHE A 227 6.63 8.26 -0.28
N ARG A 228 6.90 9.48 0.19
CA ARG A 228 7.70 9.75 1.39
C ARG A 228 7.09 10.89 2.21
N THR A 229 7.19 10.78 3.53
CA THR A 229 6.95 11.87 4.48
C THR A 229 7.87 11.75 5.70
N GLU A 230 8.01 12.81 6.48
CA GLU A 230 8.54 12.78 7.85
C GLU A 230 7.44 12.81 8.91
N THR A 231 6.22 13.17 8.51
CA THR A 231 5.10 13.46 9.40
C THR A 231 3.86 12.70 8.96
N PRO A 232 3.78 11.37 9.16
CA PRO A 232 2.62 10.56 8.72
C PRO A 232 1.27 11.03 9.27
N ALA A 233 1.27 11.69 10.44
CA ALA A 233 0.09 12.29 11.05
C ALA A 233 -0.48 13.47 10.24
N ASP A 234 0.32 14.11 9.38
CA ASP A 234 -0.16 15.10 8.41
C ASP A 234 -0.30 14.44 7.02
N PRO A 235 -1.51 14.05 6.59
CA PRO A 235 -1.70 13.42 5.28
C PRO A 235 -1.36 14.35 4.09
N ALA A 236 -1.31 15.67 4.26
CA ALA A 236 -0.93 16.58 3.19
C ALA A 236 0.59 16.65 2.96
N SER A 237 1.38 16.04 3.85
CA SER A 237 2.85 16.08 3.82
C SER A 237 3.49 15.07 2.86
N TRP A 238 2.75 14.06 2.40
CA TRP A 238 3.26 13.02 1.51
C TRP A 238 3.70 13.59 0.16
N ARG A 239 4.89 13.21 -0.30
CA ARG A 239 5.41 13.55 -1.62
C ARG A 239 5.84 12.30 -2.36
N ALA A 240 5.51 12.20 -3.64
CA ALA A 240 5.95 11.11 -4.49
C ALA A 240 7.30 11.40 -5.17
N TRP A 241 8.01 10.32 -5.47
CA TRP A 241 9.25 10.32 -6.24
C TRP A 241 9.01 10.74 -7.69
N THR A 242 9.75 11.73 -8.17
CA THR A 242 9.66 12.27 -9.55
C THR A 242 10.75 11.73 -10.47
N GLY A 243 11.68 10.91 -9.96
CA GLY A 243 12.92 10.56 -10.66
C GLY A 243 14.13 11.40 -10.26
N THR A 244 13.91 12.55 -9.62
CA THR A 244 14.97 13.44 -9.12
C THR A 244 14.82 13.79 -7.65
N GLY A 245 13.60 13.71 -7.11
CA GLY A 245 13.33 14.00 -5.72
C GLY A 245 11.92 13.59 -5.31
N PHE A 246 11.62 13.70 -4.00
CA PHE A 246 10.28 13.53 -3.48
C PHE A 246 9.58 14.89 -3.41
N THR A 247 9.04 15.34 -4.53
CA THR A 247 8.41 16.66 -4.64
C THR A 247 6.99 16.62 -5.19
N ALA A 248 6.57 15.51 -5.81
CA ALA A 248 5.25 15.43 -6.43
C ALA A 248 4.13 15.42 -5.39
N ALA A 249 3.13 16.26 -5.58
CA ALA A 249 1.89 16.29 -4.81
C ALA A 249 0.67 16.16 -5.74
N PHE A 250 -0.38 15.55 -5.21
CA PHE A 250 -1.63 15.26 -5.94
C PHE A 250 -2.78 16.00 -5.26
N PRO A 251 -2.97 17.30 -5.56
CA PRO A 251 -4.03 18.08 -4.95
C PRO A 251 -5.42 17.53 -5.32
N ASP A 252 -6.42 17.93 -4.56
CA ASP A 252 -7.80 17.50 -4.76
C ASP A 252 -8.43 18.14 -6.02
N PRO A 253 -8.89 17.35 -7.02
CA PRO A 253 -9.50 17.86 -8.26
C PRO A 253 -10.91 18.46 -8.09
N TYR A 254 -11.58 18.26 -6.96
CA TYR A 254 -12.86 18.90 -6.62
C TYR A 254 -12.68 20.26 -5.94
N ARG A 255 -11.53 20.50 -5.29
CA ARG A 255 -11.27 21.71 -4.50
C ARG A 255 -10.22 22.64 -5.11
N THR A 256 -9.34 22.12 -5.95
CA THR A 256 -8.31 22.92 -6.64
C THR A 256 -8.65 23.08 -8.12
N THR A 257 -8.51 24.30 -8.63
CA THR A 257 -8.69 24.62 -10.06
C THR A 257 -7.39 25.18 -10.62
N GLY A 258 -7.03 24.77 -11.84
CA GLY A 258 -5.95 25.41 -12.61
C GLY A 258 -4.50 25.05 -12.22
N LYS A 259 -4.25 24.28 -11.15
CA LYS A 259 -2.90 23.77 -10.86
C LYS A 259 -2.61 22.53 -11.71
N ARG A 260 -1.52 22.55 -12.49
CA ARG A 260 -0.97 21.33 -13.10
C ARG A 260 -0.54 20.41 -11.97
N MET A 261 -1.06 19.19 -11.95
CA MET A 261 -0.64 18.23 -10.93
C MET A 261 0.72 17.66 -11.29
N ASP A 262 1.49 17.36 -10.25
CA ASP A 262 2.76 16.68 -10.43
C ASP A 262 2.50 15.22 -10.86
N THR A 263 3.54 14.60 -11.40
CA THR A 263 3.54 13.19 -11.76
C THR A 263 4.63 12.49 -10.98
N CYS A 264 4.45 11.19 -10.75
CA CYS A 264 5.46 10.36 -10.14
C CYS A 264 6.13 9.49 -11.19
N LYS A 265 7.43 9.26 -11.03
CA LYS A 265 8.15 8.27 -11.83
C LYS A 265 7.89 6.89 -11.23
N PRO A 266 7.26 5.95 -11.95
CA PRO A 266 7.03 4.63 -11.41
C PRO A 266 8.34 3.91 -11.05
N VAL A 267 8.32 3.17 -9.95
CA VAL A 267 9.36 2.23 -9.55
C VAL A 267 9.01 0.82 -10.03
N ALA A 268 9.97 0.18 -10.70
CA ALA A 268 9.89 -1.19 -11.19
C ALA A 268 10.44 -2.15 -10.11
N PRO A 269 10.13 -3.47 -10.14
CA PRO A 269 9.57 -4.27 -11.23
C PRO A 269 8.09 -4.65 -11.04
N PHE A 270 7.36 -3.91 -10.21
CA PHE A 270 6.03 -4.32 -9.75
C PHE A 270 4.98 -4.25 -10.88
N PRO A 271 4.27 -5.36 -11.18
CA PRO A 271 3.24 -5.38 -12.22
C PRO A 271 1.91 -4.77 -11.75
N ALA A 272 1.75 -4.65 -10.43
CA ALA A 272 0.51 -4.33 -9.74
C ALA A 272 0.85 -3.81 -8.32
N PRO A 273 -0.13 -3.46 -7.48
CA PRO A 273 0.11 -2.97 -6.13
C PRO A 273 1.04 -3.85 -5.30
N VAL A 274 1.94 -3.20 -4.55
CA VAL A 274 2.87 -3.88 -3.65
C VAL A 274 2.15 -4.22 -2.36
N GLY A 275 2.15 -5.51 -2.04
CA GLY A 275 1.51 -6.07 -0.86
C GLY A 275 2.12 -5.51 0.41
N ALA A 276 3.41 -5.71 0.65
CA ALA A 276 4.13 -5.11 1.79
C ALA A 276 5.60 -4.86 1.45
N VAL A 277 6.22 -3.93 2.18
CA VAL A 277 7.67 -3.70 2.22
C VAL A 277 8.13 -3.72 3.68
N VAL A 278 9.14 -4.52 3.95
CA VAL A 278 9.74 -4.66 5.28
C VAL A 278 11.25 -4.48 5.20
N ARG A 279 11.86 -3.93 6.25
CA ARG A 279 13.31 -3.76 6.35
C ARG A 279 13.94 -4.95 7.07
N HIS A 280 14.85 -5.65 6.42
CA HIS A 280 15.60 -6.74 7.03
C HIS A 280 16.58 -6.21 8.06
N ARG A 281 16.42 -6.57 9.34
CA ARG A 281 17.19 -6.03 10.46
C ARG A 281 18.70 -6.27 10.32
N GLY A 282 19.10 -7.44 9.82
CA GLY A 282 20.51 -7.83 9.74
C GLY A 282 21.32 -7.10 8.67
N THR A 283 20.68 -6.61 7.60
CA THR A 283 21.37 -6.01 6.45
C THR A 283 20.88 -4.60 6.11
N GLY A 284 19.74 -4.17 6.65
CA GLY A 284 19.08 -2.92 6.30
C GLY A 284 18.39 -2.92 4.93
N ALA A 285 18.43 -4.03 4.20
CA ALA A 285 17.79 -4.16 2.90
C ALA A 285 16.26 -4.16 3.02
N PHE A 286 15.58 -3.60 2.04
CA PHE A 286 14.13 -3.68 1.91
C PHE A 286 13.74 -4.94 1.15
N ILE A 287 12.70 -5.62 1.63
CA ILE A 287 12.08 -6.79 0.99
C ILE A 287 10.65 -6.38 0.66
N ALA A 288 10.27 -6.44 -0.61
CA ALA A 288 8.90 -6.24 -1.06
C ALA A 288 8.25 -7.59 -1.38
N VAL A 289 6.99 -7.77 -0.98
CA VAL A 289 6.14 -8.88 -1.44
C VAL A 289 4.93 -8.35 -2.19
N PHE A 290 4.56 -9.04 -3.25
CA PHE A 290 3.45 -8.65 -4.12
C PHE A 290 2.89 -9.87 -4.86
N MET A 291 1.73 -9.72 -5.47
CA MET A 291 1.13 -10.76 -6.30
C MET A 291 1.22 -10.40 -7.77
N ALA A 292 1.39 -11.41 -8.61
CA ALA A 292 1.49 -11.26 -10.06
C ALA A 292 0.72 -12.37 -10.77
N LYS A 293 0.16 -12.02 -11.92
CA LYS A 293 -0.39 -12.96 -12.89
C LYS A 293 0.72 -13.47 -13.82
N ALA A 294 0.61 -14.71 -14.29
CA ALA A 294 1.45 -15.24 -15.35
C ALA A 294 1.39 -14.35 -16.61
N GLY A 295 2.55 -13.93 -17.09
CA GLY A 295 2.67 -13.07 -18.27
C GLY A 295 3.90 -12.15 -18.20
N GLY A 296 4.40 -11.75 -19.37
CA GLY A 296 5.59 -10.91 -19.48
C GLY A 296 6.79 -11.55 -18.78
N ARG A 297 7.29 -10.90 -17.72
CA ARG A 297 8.44 -11.38 -16.92
C ARG A 297 8.07 -12.36 -15.79
N PHE A 298 6.79 -12.63 -15.57
CA PHE A 298 6.31 -13.51 -14.50
C PHE A 298 5.92 -14.85 -15.12
N PRO A 299 6.76 -15.91 -14.97
CA PRO A 299 6.50 -17.19 -15.64
C PRO A 299 5.25 -17.92 -15.13
N GLN A 300 4.78 -17.60 -13.92
CA GLN A 300 3.62 -18.24 -13.30
C GLN A 300 2.87 -17.25 -12.41
N SER A 301 1.56 -17.44 -12.22
CA SER A 301 0.79 -16.68 -11.24
C SER A 301 1.18 -17.05 -9.82
N GLY A 302 1.23 -16.06 -8.93
CA GLY A 302 1.50 -16.29 -7.52
C GLY A 302 1.99 -15.05 -6.79
N PHE A 303 2.57 -15.29 -5.62
CA PHE A 303 3.24 -14.25 -4.83
C PHE A 303 4.73 -14.27 -5.09
N TYR A 304 5.29 -13.09 -5.24
CA TYR A 304 6.68 -12.85 -5.54
C TYR A 304 7.32 -11.98 -4.46
N TRP A 305 8.64 -12.09 -4.34
CA TRP A 305 9.44 -11.14 -3.58
C TRP A 305 10.55 -10.52 -4.44
N THR A 306 11.00 -9.34 -4.05
CA THR A 306 12.21 -8.68 -4.56
C THR A 306 12.86 -7.86 -3.44
N THR A 307 14.14 -7.51 -3.59
CA THR A 307 14.93 -6.79 -2.60
C THR A 307 15.56 -5.53 -3.16
N SER A 308 15.76 -4.53 -2.31
CA SER A 308 16.38 -3.24 -2.65
C SER A 308 17.20 -2.69 -1.49
N ARG A 309 18.18 -1.84 -1.78
CA ARG A 309 18.90 -1.06 -0.76
C ARG A 309 18.40 0.38 -0.63
N ASP A 310 17.75 0.89 -1.67
CA ASP A 310 17.47 2.32 -1.86
C ASP A 310 16.00 2.61 -2.20
N LEU A 311 15.15 1.57 -2.27
CA LEU A 311 13.73 1.60 -2.68
C LEU A 311 13.47 1.98 -4.15
N LEU A 312 14.53 2.24 -4.92
CA LEU A 312 14.44 2.68 -6.32
C LEU A 312 14.96 1.60 -7.27
N THR A 313 16.03 0.95 -6.87
CA THR A 313 16.71 -0.13 -7.60
C THR A 313 16.39 -1.45 -6.91
N TRP A 314 15.67 -2.31 -7.61
CA TRP A 314 15.16 -3.58 -7.09
C TRP A 314 15.74 -4.75 -7.86
N ASP A 315 15.98 -5.87 -7.16
CA ASP A 315 16.44 -7.12 -7.75
C ASP A 315 15.36 -7.77 -8.65
N GLU A 316 15.75 -8.80 -9.39
CA GLU A 316 14.82 -9.64 -10.13
C GLU A 316 13.80 -10.31 -9.18
N PRO A 317 12.49 -10.24 -9.47
CA PRO A 317 11.48 -10.93 -8.68
C PRO A 317 11.62 -12.44 -8.68
N ARG A 318 11.43 -13.08 -7.52
CA ARG A 318 11.43 -14.54 -7.36
C ARG A 318 10.10 -15.01 -6.80
N LEU A 319 9.62 -16.17 -7.27
CA LEU A 319 8.32 -16.73 -6.89
C LEU A 319 8.39 -17.33 -5.47
N LEU A 320 7.60 -16.79 -4.54
CA LEU A 320 7.46 -17.28 -3.15
C LEU A 320 6.40 -18.37 -3.03
N LEU A 321 5.22 -18.12 -3.60
CA LEU A 321 4.07 -19.00 -3.52
C LEU A 321 3.40 -19.07 -4.88
N ALA A 322 3.42 -20.23 -5.52
CA ALA A 322 2.63 -20.52 -6.71
C ALA A 322 1.13 -20.56 -6.38
N GLY A 323 0.29 -20.00 -7.26
CA GLY A 323 -1.17 -20.12 -7.17
C GLY A 323 -1.89 -19.13 -8.09
N GLY A 324 -3.11 -19.46 -8.49
CA GLY A 324 -3.99 -18.50 -9.18
C GLY A 324 -4.24 -17.29 -8.27
N THR A 325 -4.09 -16.09 -8.79
CA THR A 325 -4.23 -14.83 -8.04
C THR A 325 -5.55 -14.14 -8.34
N LEU A 326 -5.90 -13.10 -7.57
CA LEU A 326 -7.05 -12.22 -7.86
C LEU A 326 -7.03 -11.60 -9.28
N TYR A 327 -5.88 -11.60 -9.97
CA TYR A 327 -5.75 -11.08 -11.34
C TYR A 327 -5.99 -12.15 -12.41
N ASP A 328 -6.05 -13.41 -12.02
CA ASP A 328 -6.35 -14.53 -12.91
C ASP A 328 -7.86 -14.66 -13.15
N ASP A 329 -8.21 -15.42 -14.18
CA ASP A 329 -9.61 -15.70 -14.48
C ASP A 329 -10.19 -16.67 -13.43
N PRO A 330 -11.24 -16.28 -12.68
CA PRO A 330 -11.88 -17.15 -11.70
C PRO A 330 -12.48 -18.44 -12.29
N CYS A 331 -12.87 -18.47 -13.58
CA CYS A 331 -13.45 -19.66 -14.22
C CYS A 331 -12.51 -20.88 -14.20
N GLY A 332 -11.18 -20.65 -14.19
CA GLY A 332 -10.16 -21.69 -14.19
C GLY A 332 -9.53 -21.95 -12.81
N ALA A 333 -10.02 -21.28 -11.77
CA ALA A 333 -9.33 -21.21 -10.49
C ALA A 333 -9.41 -22.50 -9.63
N GLY A 334 -10.23 -23.49 -10.00
CA GLY A 334 -10.31 -24.79 -9.33
C GLY A 334 -10.39 -24.70 -7.80
N ASP A 335 -9.24 -24.87 -7.14
CA ASP A 335 -9.02 -24.81 -5.69
C ASP A 335 -9.14 -23.40 -5.07
N GLY A 336 -9.48 -22.39 -5.87
CA GLY A 336 -9.64 -20.99 -5.46
C GLY A 336 -8.46 -20.11 -5.84
N LEU A 337 -8.49 -18.86 -5.38
CA LEU A 337 -7.47 -17.85 -5.64
C LEU A 337 -6.75 -17.45 -4.35
N ILE A 338 -5.53 -16.92 -4.48
CA ILE A 338 -4.79 -16.27 -3.40
C ILE A 338 -4.66 -14.77 -3.68
N ALA A 339 -4.73 -13.95 -2.63
CA ALA A 339 -4.57 -12.51 -2.78
C ALA A 339 -3.92 -11.84 -1.57
N TYR A 340 -3.55 -10.57 -1.76
CA TYR A 340 -3.21 -9.65 -0.68
C TYR A 340 -2.04 -10.10 0.23
N PRO A 341 -0.87 -10.47 -0.34
CA PRO A 341 0.26 -10.92 0.46
C PRO A 341 0.81 -9.78 1.34
N SER A 342 1.22 -10.12 2.56
CA SER A 342 1.89 -9.22 3.50
C SER A 342 2.89 -10.01 4.33
N LEU A 343 4.01 -9.40 4.71
CA LEU A 343 4.97 -10.00 5.65
C LEU A 343 4.84 -9.31 7.00
N LEU A 344 4.67 -10.10 8.06
CA LEU A 344 4.68 -9.62 9.44
C LEU A 344 5.57 -10.53 10.28
N ASP A 345 6.49 -9.94 11.05
CA ASP A 345 7.37 -10.65 11.98
C ASP A 345 6.93 -10.39 13.43
N ALA A 346 6.63 -11.46 14.17
CA ALA A 346 6.24 -11.36 15.58
C ALA A 346 7.35 -10.71 16.44
N SER A 347 8.60 -10.83 16.02
CA SER A 347 9.79 -10.23 16.64
C SER A 347 10.18 -8.87 16.05
N ALA A 348 9.33 -8.28 15.20
CA ALA A 348 9.55 -6.92 14.69
C ALA A 348 9.78 -5.93 15.86
N GLN A 349 10.81 -5.09 15.74
CA GLN A 349 11.20 -4.16 16.79
C GLN A 349 10.31 -2.91 16.81
N GLY A 350 9.86 -2.47 15.63
CA GLY A 350 8.91 -1.37 15.48
C GLY A 350 7.48 -1.76 15.87
N ARG A 351 6.69 -0.75 16.27
CA ARG A 351 5.25 -0.91 16.52
C ARG A 351 4.48 -1.32 15.28
N ASN A 352 4.94 -0.92 14.08
CA ASN A 352 4.21 -1.02 12.82
C ASN A 352 4.55 -2.27 12.00
N PHE A 353 5.32 -3.20 12.56
CA PHE A 353 5.75 -4.42 11.87
C PHE A 353 6.44 -4.15 10.52
N ASP A 354 7.20 -3.05 10.45
CA ASP A 354 7.89 -2.58 9.24
C ASP A 354 9.31 -3.14 9.08
N ASP A 355 9.74 -4.03 9.98
CA ASP A 355 11.01 -4.73 9.95
C ASP A 355 10.85 -6.25 10.15
N VAL A 356 11.81 -7.02 9.65
CA VAL A 356 11.87 -8.49 9.76
C VAL A 356 13.29 -8.98 10.06
N GLY A 357 13.40 -10.12 10.73
CA GLY A 357 14.66 -10.82 10.91
C GLY A 357 14.87 -11.89 9.83
N ASP A 358 15.56 -12.96 10.21
CA ASP A 358 15.72 -14.16 9.38
C ASP A 358 14.44 -15.03 9.33
N THR A 359 13.37 -14.61 10.02
CA THR A 359 12.05 -15.25 9.98
C THR A 359 10.93 -14.22 9.95
N ALA A 360 9.81 -14.59 9.33
CA ALA A 360 8.56 -13.83 9.32
C ALA A 360 7.37 -14.78 9.07
N SER A 361 6.16 -14.24 9.03
CA SER A 361 4.98 -14.91 8.50
C SER A 361 4.45 -14.17 7.27
N LEU A 362 4.19 -14.92 6.20
CA LEU A 362 3.42 -14.46 5.05
C LEU A 362 1.93 -14.57 5.37
N PHE A 363 1.25 -13.44 5.53
CA PHE A 363 -0.20 -13.34 5.62
C PHE A 363 -0.79 -13.15 4.23
N TYR A 364 -1.89 -13.83 3.95
CA TYR A 364 -2.61 -13.69 2.68
C TYR A 364 -4.04 -14.21 2.76
N ALA A 365 -4.87 -13.76 1.83
CA ALA A 365 -6.24 -14.24 1.70
C ALA A 365 -6.29 -15.48 0.78
N THR A 366 -7.09 -16.48 1.14
CA THR A 366 -7.61 -17.49 0.21
C THR A 366 -9.03 -17.11 -0.18
N LEU A 367 -9.38 -17.27 -1.45
CA LEU A 367 -10.65 -16.84 -2.01
C LEU A 367 -11.32 -18.02 -2.71
N ALA A 368 -12.43 -18.50 -2.17
CA ALA A 368 -13.18 -19.56 -2.82
C ALA A 368 -13.91 -19.02 -4.05
N THR A 369 -13.91 -19.80 -5.12
CA THR A 369 -14.68 -19.53 -6.35
C THR A 369 -15.88 -20.47 -6.46
N LYS A 370 -16.92 -20.03 -7.16
CA LYS A 370 -18.07 -20.86 -7.56
C LYS A 370 -18.34 -20.62 -9.03
N GLY A 371 -18.00 -21.60 -9.86
CA GLY A 371 -17.96 -21.38 -11.31
C GLY A 371 -16.93 -20.29 -11.64
N CYS A 372 -17.41 -19.20 -12.24
CA CYS A 372 -16.58 -18.05 -12.63
C CYS A 372 -16.64 -16.87 -11.64
N GLU A 373 -17.20 -17.07 -10.45
CA GLU A 373 -17.39 -15.97 -9.50
C GLU A 373 -16.52 -16.15 -8.25
N ILE A 374 -15.88 -15.06 -7.83
CA ILE A 374 -15.18 -14.98 -6.54
C ILE A 374 -16.23 -14.77 -5.46
N THR A 375 -16.29 -15.68 -4.49
CA THR A 375 -17.29 -15.63 -3.42
C THR A 375 -16.84 -14.76 -2.25
N SER A 376 -17.76 -14.50 -1.31
CA SER A 376 -17.45 -13.93 0.00
C SER A 376 -16.82 -14.93 0.97
N ASN A 377 -16.67 -16.21 0.59
CA ASN A 377 -15.96 -17.19 1.41
C ASN A 377 -14.45 -17.00 1.24
N ARG A 378 -13.90 -16.07 2.01
CA ARG A 378 -12.50 -15.67 2.00
C ARG A 378 -11.89 -15.80 3.39
N ASP A 379 -10.78 -16.51 3.50
CA ASP A 379 -10.12 -16.75 4.79
C ASP A 379 -8.78 -16.02 4.82
N LEU A 380 -8.39 -15.51 5.99
CA LEU A 380 -7.05 -14.99 6.21
C LEU A 380 -6.21 -16.13 6.77
N VAL A 381 -5.13 -16.45 6.09
CA VAL A 381 -4.16 -17.45 6.53
C VAL A 381 -2.79 -16.82 6.70
N ARG A 382 -1.92 -17.51 7.42
CA ARG A 382 -0.50 -17.17 7.52
C ARG A 382 0.37 -18.40 7.32
N ARG A 383 1.56 -18.20 6.77
CA ARG A 383 2.54 -19.27 6.59
C ARG A 383 3.93 -18.80 6.99
N PRO A 384 4.68 -19.55 7.82
CA PRO A 384 6.04 -19.19 8.20
C PRO A 384 6.96 -19.04 6.97
N VAL A 385 7.87 -18.07 7.05
CA VAL A 385 8.89 -17.76 6.03
C VAL A 385 10.25 -17.72 6.71
N ALA A 386 11.22 -18.46 6.17
CA ALA A 386 12.64 -18.26 6.45
C ALA A 386 13.21 -17.24 5.46
N ILE A 387 14.02 -16.32 5.96
CA ILE A 387 14.59 -15.20 5.20
C ILE A 387 16.10 -15.27 5.29
N LYS A 388 16.77 -15.11 4.15
CA LYS A 388 18.21 -14.87 4.09
C LYS A 388 18.47 -13.70 3.16
N VAL A 389 19.23 -12.72 3.63
CA VAL A 389 19.75 -11.63 2.80
C VAL A 389 21.27 -11.65 2.89
N TRP A 390 21.94 -11.63 1.74
CA TRP A 390 23.40 -11.56 1.68
C TRP A 390 23.86 -10.09 1.70
N PRO A 391 25.04 -9.79 2.30
CA PRO A 391 25.54 -8.43 2.49
C PRO A 391 25.57 -7.55 1.27
#